data_AF-F7W2P8-F1
#
_entry.id   AF-F7W2P8-F1
#
_cell.length_a   1.000
_cell.length_b   1.000
_cell.length_c   1.000
_cell.angle_alpha   90.00
_cell.angle_beta   90.00
_cell.angle_gamma   90.00
#
_symmetry.space_group_name_H-M   'P 1'
#
loop_
_entity.id
_entity.type
_entity.pdbx_description
1 polymer ?
#
loop_
_entity_poly.entity_id
_entity_poly.type
_entity_poly.pdbx_seq_one_letter_code
_entity_poly.pdbx_strand_id
1 'polypeptide(L)'
;MLNALANHGYLPHSGADISLAQLMQGLKKGINLSPDASLIVGLKALQASSTGSWVTFHLDDLNKHGVIEHDGSLSRGDVSMGDNHTFSPEIWATVLQVIGDDERISIETAAKMRGFRIAEGPKLNPEGFKMSSEDLRFSAIETALYLRVLGRGTEGGAETRWVRVMFEEERLPIEEGFKRSDKPLTIAEILELQRKVEAVGAAPDPK
;
A
#
# COMPACT_ATOMS: atom_id res chain seq x y z
N MET A 1 -0.78 3.58 4.60
CA MET A 1 -0.73 4.99 4.11
C MET A 1 -1.89 5.84 4.62
N LEU A 2 -3.17 5.50 4.35
CA LEU A 2 -4.29 6.36 4.77
C LEU A 2 -4.38 6.53 6.30
N ASN A 3 -4.12 5.46 7.07
CA ASN A 3 -4.00 5.54 8.53
C ASN A 3 -2.94 6.56 8.97
N ALA A 4 -1.76 6.56 8.33
CA ALA A 4 -0.74 7.59 8.57
C ALA A 4 -1.22 9.01 8.24
N LEU A 5 -1.99 9.19 7.18
CA LEU A 5 -2.54 10.52 6.87
C LEU A 5 -3.59 10.96 7.89
N ALA A 6 -4.43 10.06 8.41
CA ALA A 6 -5.37 10.35 9.49
C ALA A 6 -4.64 10.63 10.82
N ASN A 7 -3.61 9.87 11.16
CA ASN A 7 -2.78 10.04 12.36
C ASN A 7 -2.04 11.40 12.36
N HIS A 8 -1.69 11.91 11.18
CA HIS A 8 -1.09 13.24 11.01
C HIS A 8 -2.12 14.37 10.80
N GLY A 9 -3.42 14.08 10.81
CA GLY A 9 -4.48 15.08 10.63
C GLY A 9 -4.62 15.62 9.20
N TYR A 10 -4.03 14.95 8.20
CA TYR A 10 -4.28 15.25 6.79
C TYR A 10 -5.65 14.75 6.32
N LEU A 11 -6.16 13.70 6.96
CA LEU A 11 -7.53 13.21 6.88
C LEU A 11 -8.22 13.39 8.25
N PRO A 12 -9.56 13.32 8.34
CA PRO A 12 -10.24 13.22 9.62
C PRO A 12 -9.60 12.16 10.51
N HIS A 13 -9.12 12.56 11.69
CA HIS A 13 -8.39 11.68 12.60
C HIS A 13 -9.24 10.50 13.10
N SER A 14 -10.56 10.68 13.15
CA SER A 14 -11.51 9.61 13.46
C SER A 14 -11.57 8.50 12.41
N GLY A 15 -10.99 8.71 11.22
CA GLY A 15 -11.15 7.80 10.08
C GLY A 15 -12.56 7.75 9.51
N ALA A 16 -13.48 8.60 9.98
CA ALA A 16 -14.90 8.54 9.62
C ALA A 16 -15.33 9.69 8.69
N ASP A 17 -16.37 9.43 7.88
CA ASP A 17 -17.02 10.41 7.00
C ASP A 17 -16.05 11.19 6.10
N ILE A 18 -15.05 10.48 5.56
CA ILE A 18 -14.03 11.06 4.70
C ILE A 18 -14.64 11.28 3.33
N SER A 19 -14.87 12.54 2.98
CA SER A 19 -15.30 12.90 1.62
C SER A 19 -14.18 12.68 0.60
N LEU A 20 -14.55 12.44 -0.65
CA LEU A 20 -13.60 12.38 -1.78
C LEU A 20 -12.73 13.64 -1.85
N ALA A 21 -13.30 14.81 -1.58
CA ALA A 21 -12.56 16.08 -1.54
C ALA A 21 -11.52 16.11 -0.41
N GLN A 22 -11.87 15.65 0.79
CA GLN A 22 -10.93 15.52 1.92
C GLN A 22 -9.83 14.51 1.61
N LEU A 23 -10.17 13.36 1.02
CA LEU A 23 -9.19 12.37 0.58
C LEU A 23 -8.16 12.98 -0.38
N MET A 24 -8.62 13.62 -1.45
CA MET A 24 -7.75 14.24 -2.46
C MET A 24 -6.89 15.35 -1.84
N GLN A 25 -7.46 16.17 -0.96
CA GLN A 25 -6.70 17.22 -0.27
C GLN A 25 -5.65 16.64 0.69
N GLY A 26 -6.00 15.59 1.44
CA GLY A 26 -5.11 14.92 2.39
C GLY A 26 -3.94 14.22 1.70
N LEU A 27 -4.21 13.47 0.63
CA LEU A 27 -3.18 12.83 -0.20
C LEU A 27 -2.24 13.86 -0.83
N LYS A 28 -2.78 14.97 -1.33
CA LYS A 28 -1.97 16.08 -1.86
C LYS A 28 -1.09 16.72 -0.78
N LYS A 29 -1.64 17.02 0.40
CA LYS A 29 -0.90 17.69 1.47
C LYS A 29 0.15 16.79 2.12
N GLY A 30 -0.18 15.52 2.35
CA GLY A 30 0.71 14.57 3.03
C GLY A 30 1.81 14.01 2.15
N ILE A 31 1.50 13.62 0.91
CA ILE A 31 2.45 12.91 0.03
C ILE A 31 2.57 13.51 -1.38
N ASN A 32 1.82 14.57 -1.70
CA ASN A 32 1.76 15.20 -3.02
C ASN A 32 1.27 14.27 -4.14
N LEU A 33 0.36 13.33 -3.84
CA LEU A 33 -0.28 12.53 -4.89
C LEU A 33 -1.08 13.44 -5.83
N SER A 34 -0.97 13.21 -7.13
CA SER A 34 -1.67 14.03 -8.11
C SER A 34 -3.20 13.90 -8.00
N PRO A 35 -3.98 14.92 -8.38
CA PRO A 35 -5.44 14.89 -8.25
C PRO A 35 -6.10 13.74 -9.02
N ASP A 36 -5.61 13.43 -10.22
CA ASP A 36 -6.09 12.34 -11.07
C ASP A 36 -5.82 10.96 -10.43
N ALA A 37 -4.62 10.74 -9.89
CA ALA A 37 -4.30 9.52 -9.16
C ALA A 37 -5.15 9.38 -7.88
N SER A 38 -5.32 10.49 -7.14
CA SER A 38 -6.16 10.54 -5.93
C SER A 38 -7.63 10.25 -6.23
N LEU A 39 -8.14 10.73 -7.37
CA LEU A 39 -9.51 10.48 -7.81
C LEU A 39 -9.74 8.99 -8.08
N ILE A 40 -8.82 8.32 -8.78
CA ILE A 40 -8.95 6.89 -9.10
C ILE A 40 -9.07 6.05 -7.82
N VAL A 41 -8.16 6.25 -6.86
CA VAL A 41 -8.19 5.50 -5.59
C VAL A 41 -9.42 5.86 -4.75
N GLY A 42 -9.85 7.13 -4.77
CA GLY A 42 -11.05 7.58 -4.08
C GLY A 42 -12.33 6.98 -4.65
N LEU A 43 -12.47 6.90 -5.98
CA LEU A 43 -13.61 6.24 -6.61
C LEU A 43 -13.67 4.75 -6.29
N LYS A 44 -12.51 4.08 -6.19
CA LYS A 44 -12.45 2.69 -5.76
C LYS A 44 -12.87 2.53 -4.29
N ALA A 45 -12.38 3.41 -3.40
CA ALA A 45 -12.76 3.42 -1.98
C ALA A 45 -14.28 3.60 -1.78
N LEU A 46 -14.92 4.48 -2.57
CA LEU A 46 -16.36 4.72 -2.50
C LEU A 46 -17.21 3.48 -2.85
N GLN A 47 -16.67 2.49 -3.57
CA GLN A 47 -17.37 1.23 -3.84
C GLN A 47 -17.57 0.37 -2.58
N ALA A 48 -16.76 0.60 -1.54
CA ALA A 48 -16.89 -0.07 -0.25
C ALA A 48 -17.74 0.70 0.76
N SER A 49 -18.10 1.96 0.46
CA SER A 49 -18.70 2.89 1.41
C SER A 49 -19.94 2.35 2.11
N SER A 50 -20.00 2.52 3.43
CA SER A 50 -21.19 2.23 4.25
C SER A 50 -21.90 3.48 4.78
N THR A 51 -21.38 4.68 4.49
CA THR A 51 -21.87 5.97 5.02
C THR A 51 -23.28 6.36 4.56
N GLY A 52 -23.84 5.70 3.55
CA GLY A 52 -25.10 6.08 2.90
C GLY A 52 -24.98 7.30 1.97
N SER A 53 -23.77 7.84 1.76
CA SER A 53 -23.49 8.94 0.84
C SER A 53 -22.56 8.50 -0.29
N TRP A 54 -22.83 8.99 -1.50
CA TRP A 54 -22.09 8.65 -2.72
C TRP A 54 -20.69 9.26 -2.79
N VAL A 55 -20.32 10.12 -1.84
CA VAL A 55 -19.08 10.91 -1.88
C VAL A 55 -18.25 10.79 -0.61
N THR A 56 -18.65 9.95 0.34
CA THR A 56 -17.96 9.72 1.62
C THR A 56 -17.73 8.24 1.88
N PHE A 57 -16.73 7.90 2.69
CA PHE A 57 -16.47 6.55 3.20
C PHE A 57 -15.79 6.63 4.58
N HIS A 58 -15.83 5.56 5.35
CA HIS A 58 -15.00 5.38 6.54
C HIS A 58 -13.72 4.60 6.16
N LEU A 59 -12.59 4.82 6.84
CA LEU A 59 -11.38 4.01 6.61
C LEU A 59 -11.66 2.51 6.84
N ASP A 60 -12.51 2.18 7.81
CA ASP A 60 -12.93 0.80 8.08
C ASP A 60 -13.71 0.15 6.93
N ASP A 61 -14.36 0.96 6.07
CA ASP A 61 -15.03 0.42 4.87
C ASP A 61 -14.01 -0.26 3.93
N LEU A 62 -12.76 0.19 3.95
CA LEU A 62 -11.69 -0.35 3.10
C LEU A 62 -11.28 -1.76 3.49
N ASN A 63 -11.67 -2.24 4.68
CA ASN A 63 -11.44 -3.62 5.13
C ASN A 63 -12.38 -4.62 4.43
N LYS A 64 -13.33 -4.15 3.63
CA LYS A 64 -14.22 -5.00 2.83
C LYS A 64 -13.43 -5.75 1.76
N HIS A 65 -13.29 -7.06 1.98
CA HIS A 65 -12.60 -7.96 1.07
C HIS A 65 -13.15 -7.95 -0.36
N GLY A 66 -12.24 -7.97 -1.34
CA GLY A 66 -12.54 -8.04 -2.76
C GLY A 66 -12.98 -6.72 -3.40
N VAL A 67 -12.91 -5.60 -2.66
CA VAL A 67 -13.01 -4.25 -3.25
C VAL A 67 -11.63 -3.67 -3.47
N ILE A 68 -10.89 -3.43 -2.38
CA ILE A 68 -9.47 -3.04 -2.40
C ILE A 68 -8.67 -4.04 -1.59
N GLU A 69 -9.15 -4.39 -0.39
CA GLU A 69 -8.53 -5.41 0.45
C GLU A 69 -8.52 -6.77 -0.25
N HIS A 70 -7.40 -7.46 -0.16
CA HIS A 70 -7.11 -8.73 -0.80
C HIS A 70 -6.12 -9.57 0.04
N ASP A 71 -6.09 -10.88 -0.23
CA ASP A 71 -5.17 -11.81 0.41
C ASP A 71 -3.71 -11.60 -0.05
N GLY A 72 -2.76 -12.15 0.72
CA GLY A 72 -1.33 -12.05 0.42
C GLY A 72 -0.74 -10.66 0.71
N SER A 73 -1.37 -9.93 1.63
CA SER A 73 -0.91 -8.62 2.10
C SER A 73 0.49 -8.67 2.73
N LEU A 74 1.23 -7.55 2.65
CA LEU A 74 2.59 -7.44 3.19
C LEU A 74 2.64 -7.44 4.73
N SER A 75 1.56 -7.06 5.41
CA SER A 75 1.56 -6.82 6.86
C SER A 75 0.24 -7.15 7.56
N ARG A 76 -0.74 -7.72 6.85
CA ARG A 76 -2.08 -8.04 7.34
C ARG A 76 -2.39 -9.50 7.05
N GLY A 77 -3.25 -10.10 7.86
CA GLY A 77 -3.79 -11.44 7.63
C GLY A 77 -4.76 -11.47 6.46
N ASP A 78 -5.02 -12.67 5.94
CA ASP A 78 -6.07 -12.90 4.95
C ASP A 78 -7.44 -12.96 5.64
N VAL A 79 -8.51 -12.50 4.98
CA VAL A 79 -9.85 -12.38 5.62
C VAL A 79 -10.40 -13.70 6.17
N SER A 80 -10.10 -14.83 5.51
CA SER A 80 -10.55 -16.15 5.97
C SER A 80 -9.84 -16.61 7.25
N MET A 81 -8.76 -15.94 7.65
CA MET A 81 -7.99 -16.20 8.86
C MET A 81 -8.43 -15.31 10.04
N GLY A 82 -9.38 -14.39 9.84
CA GLY A 82 -9.94 -13.53 10.88
C GLY A 82 -9.71 -12.05 10.59
N ASP A 83 -8.68 -11.45 11.19
CA ASP A 83 -8.36 -10.03 11.08
C ASP A 83 -7.53 -9.72 9.82
N ASN A 84 -8.11 -8.92 8.91
CA ASN A 84 -7.51 -8.52 7.64
C ASN A 84 -7.02 -7.06 7.58
N HIS A 85 -7.09 -6.33 8.69
CA HIS A 85 -6.84 -4.89 8.70
C HIS A 85 -5.75 -4.46 9.68
N THR A 86 -5.65 -5.12 10.83
CA THR A 86 -4.68 -4.77 11.87
C THR A 86 -3.29 -5.16 11.42
N PHE A 87 -2.31 -4.29 11.69
CA PHE A 87 -0.90 -4.61 11.46
C PHE A 87 -0.52 -5.89 12.23
N SER A 88 -0.01 -6.90 11.51
CA SER A 88 0.54 -8.13 12.06
C SER A 88 2.07 -8.06 12.05
N PRO A 89 2.71 -7.95 13.23
CA PRO A 89 4.16 -8.04 13.35
C PRO A 89 4.73 -9.35 12.80
N GLU A 90 4.00 -10.46 12.93
CA GLU A 90 4.42 -11.78 12.49
C GLU A 90 4.52 -11.86 10.97
N ILE A 91 3.49 -11.39 10.27
CA ILE A 91 3.49 -11.34 8.80
C ILE A 91 4.55 -10.36 8.32
N TRP A 92 4.63 -9.17 8.93
CA TRP A 92 5.63 -8.18 8.57
C TRP A 92 7.06 -8.68 8.79
N ALA A 93 7.32 -9.46 9.85
CA ALA A 93 8.63 -10.06 10.10
C ALA A 93 9.08 -11.00 8.97
N THR A 94 8.16 -11.73 8.34
CA THR A 94 8.50 -12.55 7.16
C THR A 94 8.93 -11.71 5.96
N VAL A 95 8.32 -10.53 5.78
CA VAL A 95 8.71 -9.58 4.75
C VAL A 95 10.06 -8.94 5.04
N LEU A 96 10.33 -8.61 6.31
CA LEU A 96 11.64 -8.10 6.75
C LEU A 96 12.77 -9.09 6.49
N GLN A 97 12.52 -10.41 6.59
CA GLN A 97 13.52 -11.42 6.22
C GLN A 97 13.89 -11.37 4.73
N VAL A 98 12.93 -11.02 3.85
CA VAL A 98 13.20 -10.84 2.42
C VAL A 98 14.01 -9.57 2.15
N ILE A 99 13.78 -8.51 2.93
CA ILE A 99 14.55 -7.25 2.85
C ILE A 99 15.98 -7.46 3.36
N GLY A 100 16.16 -8.24 4.43
CA GLY A 100 17.46 -8.42 5.08
C GLY A 100 17.97 -7.10 5.68
N ASP A 101 19.27 -6.83 5.47
CA ASP A 101 19.95 -5.64 5.98
C ASP A 101 19.98 -4.48 4.95
N ASP A 102 19.19 -4.58 3.86
CA ASP A 102 19.14 -3.56 2.82
C ASP A 102 18.68 -2.20 3.40
N GLU A 103 19.53 -1.17 3.31
CA GLU A 103 19.16 0.19 3.71
C GLU A 103 18.04 0.78 2.85
N ARG A 104 17.90 0.27 1.61
CA ARG A 104 16.89 0.70 0.64
C ARG A 104 16.25 -0.48 -0.05
N ILE A 105 14.93 -0.44 -0.13
CA ILE A 105 14.13 -1.40 -0.88
C ILE A 105 14.20 -1.05 -2.37
N SER A 106 14.96 -1.84 -3.12
CA SER A 106 15.02 -1.80 -4.59
C SER A 106 13.70 -2.28 -5.22
N ILE A 107 13.56 -2.13 -6.54
CA ILE A 107 12.40 -2.66 -7.27
C ILE A 107 12.38 -4.19 -7.18
N GLU A 108 13.56 -4.81 -7.26
CA GLU A 108 13.78 -6.25 -7.17
C GLU A 108 13.41 -6.77 -5.77
N THR A 109 13.88 -6.11 -4.70
CA THR A 109 13.54 -6.47 -3.32
C THR A 109 12.04 -6.32 -3.08
N ALA A 110 11.43 -5.22 -3.56
CA ALA A 110 9.99 -5.01 -3.47
C ALA A 110 9.16 -6.09 -4.21
N ALA A 111 9.61 -6.50 -5.40
CA ALA A 111 9.00 -7.58 -6.16
C ALA A 111 9.13 -8.92 -5.42
N LYS A 112 10.30 -9.21 -4.82
CA LYS A 112 10.53 -10.39 -4.00
C LYS A 112 9.64 -10.42 -2.77
N MET A 113 9.53 -9.31 -2.03
CA MET A 113 8.64 -9.19 -0.85
C MET A 113 7.21 -9.55 -1.22
N ARG A 114 6.70 -8.98 -2.31
CA ARG A 114 5.34 -9.22 -2.79
C ARG A 114 5.15 -10.65 -3.29
N GLY A 115 6.05 -11.14 -4.14
CA GLY A 115 6.00 -12.49 -4.69
C GLY A 115 6.06 -13.56 -3.59
N PHE A 116 6.89 -13.32 -2.56
CA PHE A 116 6.96 -14.18 -1.38
C PHE A 116 5.61 -14.26 -0.67
N ARG A 117 4.95 -13.13 -0.38
CA ARG A 117 3.64 -13.13 0.30
C ARG A 117 2.54 -13.82 -0.51
N ILE A 118 2.52 -13.62 -1.83
CA ILE A 118 1.58 -14.29 -2.72
C ILE A 118 1.83 -15.81 -2.75
N ALA A 119 3.10 -16.24 -2.75
CA ALA A 119 3.46 -17.66 -2.75
C ALA A 119 3.20 -18.35 -1.40
N GLU A 120 3.32 -17.61 -0.29
CA GLU A 120 3.05 -18.13 1.06
C GLU A 120 1.56 -18.24 1.37
N GLY A 121 0.73 -17.33 0.84
CA GLY A 121 -0.72 -17.29 1.09
C GLY A 121 -1.40 -18.66 0.93
N PRO A 122 -1.33 -19.33 -0.23
CA PRO A 122 -1.92 -20.66 -0.42
C PRO A 122 -1.34 -21.77 0.46
N LYS A 123 -0.13 -21.60 1.02
CA LYS A 123 0.47 -22.60 1.93
C LYS A 123 -0.08 -22.45 3.35
N LEU A 124 -0.28 -21.22 3.79
CA LEU A 124 -0.75 -20.89 5.14
C LEU A 124 -2.29 -20.90 5.23
N ASN A 125 -2.97 -20.69 4.11
CA ASN A 125 -4.42 -20.56 3.99
C ASN A 125 -4.95 -21.36 2.77
N PRO A 126 -4.73 -22.69 2.71
CA PRO A 126 -4.94 -23.48 1.49
C PRO A 126 -6.40 -23.54 1.00
N GLU A 127 -7.36 -23.46 1.91
CA GLU A 127 -8.79 -23.53 1.57
C GLU A 127 -9.45 -22.15 1.42
N GLY A 128 -8.81 -21.11 1.96
CA GLY A 128 -9.38 -19.76 2.03
C GLY A 128 -8.72 -18.73 1.12
N PHE A 129 -7.48 -18.95 0.67
CA PHE A 129 -6.72 -17.99 -0.12
C PHE A 129 -7.38 -17.69 -1.46
N LYS A 130 -7.64 -16.40 -1.72
CA LYS A 130 -8.27 -15.88 -2.93
C LYS A 130 -7.54 -14.64 -3.41
N MET A 131 -7.04 -14.74 -4.64
CA MET A 131 -6.44 -13.59 -5.31
C MET A 131 -6.86 -13.59 -6.78
N SER A 132 -7.74 -12.66 -7.14
CA SER A 132 -8.16 -12.47 -8.52
C SER A 132 -7.05 -11.81 -9.35
N SER A 133 -7.20 -11.80 -10.67
CA SER A 133 -6.29 -11.02 -11.52
C SER A 133 -6.37 -9.51 -11.27
N GLU A 134 -7.48 -9.01 -10.71
CA GLU A 134 -7.60 -7.61 -10.31
C GLU A 134 -6.80 -7.35 -9.02
N ASP A 135 -6.92 -8.20 -8.02
CA ASP A 135 -6.16 -8.12 -6.76
C ASP A 135 -4.65 -8.19 -7.02
N LEU A 136 -4.23 -9.10 -7.92
CA LEU A 136 -2.84 -9.19 -8.35
C LEU A 136 -2.32 -7.90 -8.97
N ARG A 137 -3.14 -7.13 -9.69
CA ARG A 137 -2.73 -5.83 -10.24
C ARG A 137 -2.70 -4.75 -9.16
N PHE A 138 -3.74 -4.65 -8.33
CA PHE A 138 -3.80 -3.64 -7.27
C PHE A 138 -2.68 -3.79 -6.24
N SER A 139 -2.42 -5.02 -5.81
CA SER A 139 -1.30 -5.33 -4.93
C SER A 139 0.06 -4.92 -5.52
N ALA A 140 0.25 -4.99 -6.85
CA ALA A 140 1.47 -4.49 -7.50
C ALA A 140 1.52 -2.95 -7.52
N ILE A 141 0.37 -2.29 -7.69
CA ILE A 141 0.23 -0.83 -7.60
C ILE A 141 0.53 -0.34 -6.18
N GLU A 142 0.11 -1.05 -5.13
CA GLU A 142 0.43 -0.72 -3.73
C GLU A 142 1.93 -0.79 -3.47
N THR A 143 2.60 -1.82 -4.00
CA THR A 143 4.07 -1.91 -3.96
C THR A 143 4.74 -0.74 -4.67
N ALA A 144 4.27 -0.40 -5.87
CA ALA A 144 4.75 0.77 -6.61
C ALA A 144 4.49 2.09 -5.86
N LEU A 145 3.37 2.19 -5.13
CA LEU A 145 2.99 3.40 -4.42
C LEU A 145 3.95 3.70 -3.26
N TYR A 146 4.26 2.74 -2.40
CA TYR A 146 5.22 3.01 -1.32
C TYR A 146 6.63 3.27 -1.87
N LEU A 147 7.03 2.58 -2.94
CA LEU A 147 8.29 2.87 -3.64
C LEU A 147 8.33 4.29 -4.17
N ARG A 148 7.22 4.76 -4.76
CA ARG A 148 7.13 6.10 -5.33
C ARG A 148 7.12 7.19 -4.26
N VAL A 149 6.43 6.94 -3.14
CA VAL A 149 6.28 7.91 -2.05
C VAL A 149 7.56 8.00 -1.22
N LEU A 150 8.16 6.86 -0.87
CA LEU A 150 9.27 6.79 0.10
C LEU A 150 10.63 6.55 -0.56
N GLY A 151 10.70 6.56 -1.90
CA GLY A 151 11.91 6.32 -2.68
C GLY A 151 12.28 7.45 -3.64
N ARG A 152 13.06 7.08 -4.66
CA ARG A 152 13.74 8.00 -5.59
C ARG A 152 13.02 8.04 -6.94
N GLY A 153 11.84 8.66 -6.97
CA GLY A 153 11.07 8.76 -8.21
C GLY A 153 10.68 7.38 -8.75
N THR A 154 10.93 7.13 -10.05
CA THR A 154 10.63 5.84 -10.69
C THR A 154 11.81 4.85 -10.70
N GLU A 155 12.91 5.17 -10.00
CA GLU A 155 14.06 4.27 -9.80
C GLU A 155 13.86 3.32 -8.60
N GLY A 156 12.77 3.49 -7.83
CA GLY A 156 12.53 2.74 -6.60
C GLY A 156 13.45 3.20 -5.47
N GLY A 157 14.03 2.27 -4.71
CA GLY A 157 15.02 2.59 -3.67
C GLY A 157 14.42 3.30 -2.46
N ALA A 158 13.25 2.84 -2.01
CA ALA A 158 12.60 3.38 -0.82
C ALA A 158 13.46 3.17 0.41
N GLU A 159 13.63 4.19 1.26
CA GLU A 159 14.41 4.04 2.50
C GLU A 159 13.73 2.99 3.38
N THR A 160 14.44 1.90 3.71
CA THR A 160 13.86 0.80 4.48
C THR A 160 13.32 1.29 5.82
N ARG A 161 14.03 2.19 6.51
CA ARG A 161 13.53 2.76 7.78
C ARG A 161 12.22 3.54 7.62
N TRP A 162 12.03 4.25 6.50
CA TRP A 162 10.80 5.00 6.25
C TRP A 162 9.63 4.08 5.98
N VAL A 163 9.87 3.01 5.21
CA VAL A 163 8.86 1.99 4.96
C VAL A 163 8.46 1.32 6.27
N ARG A 164 9.43 0.97 7.13
CA ARG A 164 9.17 0.40 8.45
C ARG A 164 8.30 1.31 9.32
N VAL A 165 8.67 2.59 9.49
CA VAL A 165 7.83 3.56 10.23
C VAL A 165 6.40 3.62 9.68
N MET A 166 6.23 3.64 8.36
CA MET A 166 4.91 3.71 7.75
C MET A 166 4.05 2.46 8.00
N PHE A 167 4.65 1.27 8.03
CA PHE A 167 3.94 0.01 8.29
C PHE A 167 3.75 -0.26 9.79
N GLU A 168 4.82 -0.13 10.59
CA GLU A 168 4.88 -0.52 12.01
C GLU A 168 4.20 0.51 12.92
N GLU A 169 4.24 1.80 12.57
CA GLU A 169 3.70 2.88 13.41
C GLU A 169 2.50 3.59 12.76
N GLU A 170 2.18 3.26 11.51
CA GLU A 170 1.19 3.97 10.71
C GLU A 170 1.41 5.50 10.78
N ARG A 171 2.66 5.91 10.56
CA ARG A 171 3.12 7.29 10.69
C ARG A 171 3.88 7.72 9.42
N LEU A 172 3.83 9.00 9.06
CA LEU A 172 4.74 9.53 8.05
C LEU A 172 6.13 9.74 8.69
N PRO A 173 7.23 9.29 8.04
CA PRO A 173 8.56 9.27 8.64
C PRO A 173 9.28 10.65 8.68
N ILE A 174 8.55 11.70 9.07
CA ILE A 174 9.02 13.11 9.02
C ILE A 174 10.20 13.31 9.98
N GLU A 175 10.14 12.71 11.17
CA GLU A 175 11.23 12.75 12.17
C GLU A 175 12.47 12.00 11.65
N GLU A 176 12.24 10.98 10.83
CA GLU A 176 13.25 10.26 10.07
C GLU A 176 13.69 11.02 8.81
N GLY A 177 13.33 12.29 8.65
CA GLY A 177 13.79 13.13 7.55
C GLY A 177 13.08 12.91 6.23
N PHE A 178 11.97 12.15 6.20
CA PHE A 178 11.11 12.10 5.02
C PHE A 178 10.59 13.50 4.70
N LYS A 179 10.69 13.86 3.42
CA LYS A 179 10.05 15.03 2.84
C LYS A 179 9.22 14.56 1.66
N ARG A 180 7.95 14.94 1.65
CA ARG A 180 7.10 14.69 0.47
C ARG A 180 7.72 15.36 -0.76
N SER A 181 7.51 14.76 -1.93
CA SER A 181 7.97 15.31 -3.20
C SER A 181 7.42 16.72 -3.44
N ASP A 182 8.26 17.63 -3.95
CA ASP A 182 7.82 18.95 -4.40
C ASP A 182 7.02 18.90 -5.72
N LYS A 183 7.22 17.82 -6.50
CA LYS A 183 6.47 17.55 -7.73
C LYS A 183 5.32 16.57 -7.44
N PRO A 184 4.14 16.73 -8.08
CA PRO A 184 3.06 15.77 -7.93
C PRO A 184 3.50 14.34 -8.31
N LEU A 185 3.16 13.36 -7.47
CA LEU A 185 3.33 11.94 -7.79
C LEU A 185 2.20 11.54 -8.74
N THR A 186 2.52 11.23 -9.99
CA THR A 186 1.49 11.00 -11.02
C THR A 186 1.11 9.53 -11.14
N ILE A 187 -0.08 9.25 -11.68
CA ILE A 187 -0.49 7.89 -12.01
C ILE A 187 0.48 7.24 -13.01
N ALA A 188 1.03 8.00 -13.96
CA ALA A 188 1.96 7.49 -14.96
C ALA A 188 3.26 6.96 -14.32
N GLU A 189 3.80 7.68 -13.33
CA GLU A 189 4.99 7.24 -12.58
C GLU A 189 4.71 5.98 -11.75
N ILE A 190 3.54 5.90 -11.12
CA ILE A 190 3.12 4.72 -10.34
C ILE A 190 2.98 3.50 -11.26
N LEU A 191 2.32 3.65 -12.41
CA LEU A 191 2.17 2.57 -13.41
C LEU A 191 3.48 2.20 -14.10
N GLU A 192 4.44 3.13 -14.20
CA GLU A 192 5.80 2.80 -14.62
C GLU A 192 6.50 1.90 -13.59
N LEU A 193 6.47 2.26 -12.31
CA LEU A 193 7.04 1.44 -11.25
C LEU A 193 6.34 0.07 -11.13
N GLN A 194 5.01 0.03 -11.24
CA GLN A 194 4.25 -1.23 -11.27
C GLN A 194 4.78 -2.17 -12.36
N ARG A 195 4.94 -1.66 -13.60
CA ARG A 195 5.48 -2.45 -14.71
C ARG A 195 6.90 -2.94 -14.45
N LYS A 196 7.75 -2.13 -13.80
CA LYS A 196 9.11 -2.55 -13.42
C LYS A 196 9.08 -3.66 -12.37
N VAL A 197 8.24 -3.54 -11.35
CA VAL A 197 8.02 -4.57 -10.31
C VAL A 197 7.54 -5.88 -10.93
N GLU A 198 6.55 -5.83 -11.82
CA GLU A 198 6.04 -7.01 -12.52
C GLU A 198 7.08 -7.65 -13.43
N ALA A 199 7.86 -6.85 -14.17
CA ALA A 199 8.87 -7.35 -15.09
C ALA A 199 9.98 -8.14 -14.36
N VAL A 200 10.46 -7.64 -13.21
CA VAL A 200 11.49 -8.36 -12.44
C VAL A 200 10.91 -9.52 -11.63
N GLY A 201 9.65 -9.42 -11.17
CA GLY A 201 8.98 -10.52 -10.47
C GLY A 201 8.62 -11.71 -11.36
N ALA A 202 8.47 -11.50 -12.67
CA ALA A 202 8.25 -12.56 -13.66
C ALA A 202 9.55 -13.26 -14.09
N ALA A 203 10.72 -12.67 -13.82
CA ALA A 203 12.00 -13.30 -14.14
C ALA A 203 12.26 -14.45 -13.15
N PRO A 204 12.56 -15.67 -13.62
CA PRO A 204 12.95 -16.76 -12.73
C PRO A 204 14.21 -16.38 -11.96
N ASP A 205 14.24 -16.69 -10.65
CA ASP A 205 15.39 -16.43 -9.79
C ASP A 205 16.64 -17.09 -10.40
N PRO A 206 17.68 -16.32 -10.75
CA PRO A 206 18.92 -16.90 -11.25
C PRO A 206 19.59 -17.61 -10.08
N LYS A 207 19.32 -18.92 -9.97
CA LYS A 207 20.01 -19.84 -9.07
C LYS A 207 21.52 -19.87 -9.33
#